data_AF-A0A161J7H1-F1
#
_entry.id   AF-A0A161J7H1-F1
#
_cell.length_a   1.000
_cell.length_b   1.000
_cell.length_c   1.000
_cell.angle_alpha   90.00
_cell.angle_beta   90.00
_cell.angle_gamma   90.00
#
_symmetry.space_group_name_H-M   'P 1'
#
loop_
_entity.id
_entity.type
_entity.pdbx_description
1 polymer ?
#
loop_
_entity_poly.entity_id
_entity_poly.type
_entity_poly.pdbx_seq_one_letter_code
_entity_poly.pdbx_strand_id
1 'polypeptide(L)'
;MTEPQSIDAIRDQVFAIIAKQAKIDVATIRNDSTLKDLGVASLDAIEVIFDIEEHFDIHFPDQGTNFDTDTVQHLIDAVVAAQAAGGEGGAQ
;
A
#
# COMPACT_ATOMS: atom_id res chain seq x y z
N MET A 1 -19.98 -11.69 0.81
CA MET A 1 -18.95 -12.58 0.24
C MET A 1 -17.81 -11.65 -0.17
N THR A 2 -16.86 -11.41 0.73
CA THR A 2 -15.62 -10.72 0.39
C THR A 2 -14.79 -11.71 -0.42
N GLU A 3 -14.74 -11.52 -1.72
CA GLU A 3 -13.87 -12.29 -2.60
C GLU A 3 -12.42 -12.02 -2.17
N PRO A 4 -11.59 -13.04 -1.90
CA PRO A 4 -10.19 -12.81 -1.60
C PRO A 4 -9.56 -12.14 -2.81
N GLN A 5 -9.22 -10.86 -2.65
CA GLN A 5 -8.47 -10.11 -3.64
C GLN A 5 -7.17 -10.86 -3.90
N SER A 6 -6.89 -11.22 -5.16
CA SER A 6 -5.62 -11.87 -5.52
C SER A 6 -4.46 -10.89 -5.29
N ILE A 7 -3.26 -11.40 -5.00
CA ILE A 7 -2.07 -10.56 -4.76
C ILE A 7 -1.84 -9.59 -5.93
N ASP A 8 -2.09 -10.03 -7.17
CA ASP A 8 -2.01 -9.18 -8.36
C ASP A 8 -3.00 -8.01 -8.35
N ALA A 9 -4.20 -8.20 -7.80
CA ALA A 9 -5.19 -7.12 -7.67
C ALA A 9 -4.75 -6.09 -6.61
N ILE A 10 -4.24 -6.55 -5.47
CA ILE A 10 -3.68 -5.67 -4.43
C ILE A 10 -2.51 -4.87 -5.00
N ARG A 11 -1.61 -5.54 -5.74
CA ARG A 11 -0.50 -4.90 -6.44
C ARG A 11 -0.96 -3.81 -7.39
N ASP A 12 -1.92 -4.12 -8.25
CA ASP A 12 -2.44 -3.18 -9.26
C ASP A 12 -3.07 -1.95 -8.60
N GLN A 13 -3.87 -2.14 -7.54
CA GLN A 13 -4.47 -1.05 -6.76
C GLN A 13 -3.39 -0.20 -6.09
N VAL A 14 -2.45 -0.81 -5.36
CA VAL A 14 -1.35 -0.08 -4.71
C VAL A 14 -0.54 0.71 -5.74
N PHE A 15 -0.23 0.11 -6.89
CA PHE A 15 0.47 0.79 -7.97
C PHE A 15 -0.34 1.96 -8.53
N ALA A 16 -1.64 1.78 -8.76
CA ALA A 16 -2.52 2.83 -9.28
C ALA A 16 -2.59 4.04 -8.34
N ILE A 17 -2.68 3.81 -7.03
CA ILE A 17 -2.73 4.87 -6.01
C ILE A 17 -1.38 5.63 -5.98
N ILE A 18 -0.27 4.88 -5.95
CA ILE A 18 1.08 5.47 -5.98
C ILE A 18 1.32 6.26 -7.27
N ALA A 19 0.98 5.69 -8.43
CA ALA A 19 1.15 6.32 -9.74
C ALA A 19 0.39 7.64 -9.84
N LYS A 20 -0.84 7.67 -9.31
CA LYS A 20 -1.68 8.87 -9.28
C LYS A 20 -1.05 9.98 -8.44
N GLN A 21 -0.50 9.66 -7.27
CA GLN A 21 0.15 10.65 -6.40
C GLN A 21 1.52 11.09 -6.95
N ALA A 22 2.35 10.15 -7.39
CA ALA A 22 3.66 10.42 -8.00
C ALA A 22 3.56 11.08 -9.39
N LYS A 23 2.37 11.08 -10.02
CA LYS A 23 2.16 11.53 -11.41
C LYS A 23 3.06 10.82 -12.42
N ILE A 24 3.29 9.54 -12.19
CA ILE A 24 4.05 8.65 -13.08
C ILE A 24 3.15 7.52 -13.55
N ASP A 25 3.63 6.72 -14.48
CA ASP A 25 2.89 5.57 -14.97
C ASP A 25 3.09 4.35 -14.06
N VAL A 26 2.05 3.55 -13.84
CA VAL A 26 2.16 2.29 -13.07
C VAL A 26 3.21 1.34 -13.67
N ALA A 27 3.44 1.41 -14.98
CA ALA A 27 4.47 0.63 -15.67
C ALA A 27 5.91 1.10 -15.33
N THR A 28 6.07 2.32 -14.82
CA THR A 28 7.37 2.85 -14.38
C THR A 28 7.66 2.51 -12.92
N ILE A 29 6.63 2.13 -12.15
CA ILE A 29 6.78 1.70 -10.76
C ILE A 29 7.44 0.32 -10.74
N ARG A 30 8.51 0.18 -9.94
CA ARG A 30 9.12 -1.11 -9.65
C ARG A 30 8.81 -1.52 -8.23
N ASN A 31 8.68 -2.83 -8.01
CA ASN A 31 8.50 -3.38 -6.68
C ASN A 31 9.68 -3.03 -5.75
N ASP A 32 10.90 -2.97 -6.28
CA ASP A 32 12.12 -2.55 -5.55
C ASP A 32 12.27 -1.02 -5.40
N SER A 33 11.44 -0.20 -6.05
CA SER A 33 11.47 1.24 -5.84
C SER A 33 10.81 1.60 -4.51
N THR A 34 11.26 2.68 -3.89
CA THR A 34 10.60 3.27 -2.70
C THR A 34 9.70 4.41 -3.14
N LEU A 35 8.71 4.76 -2.31
CA LEU A 35 7.84 5.92 -2.54
C LEU A 35 8.67 7.19 -2.85
N LYS A 36 9.77 7.36 -2.11
CA LYS A 36 10.72 8.46 -2.29
C LYS A 36 11.47 8.44 -3.62
N ASP A 37 11.89 7.26 -4.09
CA ASP A 37 12.56 7.10 -5.39
C ASP A 37 11.62 7.41 -6.56
N LEU A 38 10.32 7.10 -6.37
CA LEU A 38 9.25 7.40 -7.32
C LEU A 38 8.81 8.87 -7.30
N GLY A 39 9.34 9.69 -6.39
CA GLY A 39 8.97 11.09 -6.25
C GLY A 39 7.70 11.34 -5.42
N VAL A 40 7.21 10.33 -4.70
CA VAL A 40 6.14 10.50 -3.71
C VAL A 40 6.73 11.22 -2.50
N ALA A 41 6.22 12.40 -2.18
CA ALA A 41 6.62 13.13 -0.98
C ALA A 41 6.04 12.43 0.27
N SER A 42 6.68 12.65 1.42
CA SER A 42 6.23 12.08 2.71
C SER A 42 4.76 12.43 3.03
N LEU A 43 4.25 13.55 2.53
CA LEU A 43 2.85 13.95 2.68
C LEU A 43 1.92 13.13 1.77
N ASP A 44 2.27 12.99 0.49
CA ASP A 44 1.52 12.17 -0.46
C ASP A 44 1.52 10.69 -0.04
N ALA A 45 2.62 10.19 0.52
CA ALA A 45 2.72 8.82 1.03
C ALA A 45 1.66 8.56 2.10
N ILE A 46 1.45 9.49 3.03
CA ILE A 46 0.42 9.39 4.07
C ILE A 46 -0.98 9.28 3.44
N GLU A 47 -1.28 10.08 2.42
CA GLU A 47 -2.56 9.99 1.69
C GLU A 47 -2.73 8.66 0.97
N VAL A 48 -1.68 8.13 0.33
CA VAL A 48 -1.69 6.80 -0.32
C VAL A 48 -2.06 5.71 0.67
N ILE A 49 -1.45 5.72 1.86
CA ILE A 49 -1.67 4.69 2.87
C ILE A 49 -3.08 4.76 3.41
N PHE A 50 -3.57 5.96 3.72
CA PHE A 50 -4.92 6.14 4.22
C PHE A 50 -5.97 5.65 3.20
N ASP A 51 -5.75 5.93 1.91
CA ASP A 51 -6.58 5.43 0.82
C ASP A 51 -6.53 3.89 0.76
N ILE A 52 -5.34 3.28 0.88
CA ILE A 52 -5.17 1.82 0.94
C ILE A 52 -5.86 1.22 2.19
N GLU A 53 -5.69 1.80 3.37
CA GLU A 53 -6.30 1.33 4.62
C GLU A 53 -7.83 1.30 4.51
N GLU A 54 -8.44 2.40 4.04
CA GLU A 54 -9.89 2.45 3.81
C GLU A 54 -10.34 1.55 2.66
N HIS A 55 -9.55 1.43 1.59
CA HIS A 55 -9.94 0.61 0.44
C HIS A 55 -9.90 -0.89 0.73
N PHE A 56 -8.94 -1.33 1.55
CA PHE A 56 -8.72 -2.73 1.89
C PHE A 56 -9.30 -3.13 3.25
N ASP A 57 -9.92 -2.20 3.99
CA ASP A 57 -10.46 -2.41 5.34
C ASP A 57 -9.37 -2.96 6.29
N ILE A 58 -8.15 -2.43 6.19
CA ILE A 58 -7.00 -2.80 7.03
C ILE A 58 -6.52 -1.61 7.84
N HIS A 59 -5.81 -1.88 8.92
CA HIS A 59 -5.19 -0.85 9.75
C HIS A 59 -3.71 -1.15 9.93
N PHE A 60 -2.85 -0.25 9.46
CA PHE A 60 -1.44 -0.25 9.77
C PHE A 60 -1.21 0.44 11.13
N PRO A 61 -0.40 -0.13 12.03
CA PRO A 61 0.02 0.60 13.20
C PRO A 61 0.90 1.79 12.74
N ASP A 62 0.35 3.00 12.96
CA ASP A 62 0.78 4.35 12.57
C ASP A 62 2.29 4.71 12.74
N GLN A 63 3.12 3.80 13.26
CA GLN A 63 4.51 4.06 13.66
C GLN A 63 5.54 3.02 13.17
N GLY A 64 5.13 2.00 12.39
CA GLY A 64 5.99 0.86 12.06
C GLY A 64 6.64 0.87 10.68
N THR A 65 5.96 1.42 9.68
CA THR A 65 6.41 1.32 8.29
C THR A 65 7.25 2.56 7.98
N ASN A 66 8.56 2.39 7.81
CA ASN A 66 9.42 3.51 7.51
C ASN A 66 9.31 3.78 6.00
N PHE A 67 8.27 4.52 5.60
CA PHE A 67 7.87 4.76 4.19
C PHE A 67 8.99 5.38 3.31
N ASP A 68 10.00 5.99 3.94
CA ASP A 68 11.22 6.46 3.29
C ASP A 68 12.18 5.34 2.85
N THR A 69 12.11 4.16 3.48
CA THR A 69 13.02 3.02 3.26
C THR A 69 12.32 1.75 2.80
N ASP A 70 11.02 1.62 3.07
CA ASP A 70 10.22 0.49 2.64
C ASP A 70 9.93 0.56 1.13
N THR A 71 10.23 -0.52 0.42
CA THR A 71 9.95 -0.63 -1.01
C THR A 71 8.46 -0.84 -1.24
N VAL A 72 7.98 -0.50 -2.45
CA VAL A 72 6.58 -0.74 -2.82
C VAL A 72 6.22 -2.22 -2.65
N GLN A 73 7.17 -3.14 -2.90
CA GLN A 73 6.98 -4.56 -2.63
C GLN A 73 6.64 -4.83 -1.17
N HIS A 74 7.39 -4.24 -0.23
CA HIS A 74 7.19 -4.47 1.19
C HIS A 74 5.83 -3.93 1.64
N LEU A 75 5.40 -2.80 1.08
CA LEU A 75 4.07 -2.25 1.33
C LEU A 75 2.96 -3.18 0.82
N ILE A 76 3.08 -3.73 -0.39
CA ILE A 76 2.15 -4.74 -0.92
C ILE A 76 2.12 -5.99 -0.02
N ASP A 77 3.29 -6.48 0.39
CA ASP A 77 3.38 -7.67 1.23
C ASP A 77 2.69 -7.44 2.57
N ALA A 78 2.90 -6.26 3.15
CA ALA A 78 2.24 -5.84 4.39
C ALA A 78 0.72 -5.76 4.21
N VAL A 79 0.21 -5.20 3.10
CA VAL A 79 -1.24 -5.19 2.78
C VAL A 79 -1.77 -6.62 2.63
N VAL A 80 -1.09 -7.48 1.87
CA VAL A 80 -1.49 -8.87 1.66
C VAL A 80 -1.52 -9.64 2.98
N ALA A 81 -0.48 -9.48 3.80
CA ALA A 81 -0.39 -10.10 5.12
C ALA A 81 -1.46 -9.57 6.06
N ALA A 82 -1.73 -8.26 6.07
CA ALA A 82 -2.77 -7.65 6.88
C ALA A 82 -4.16 -8.11 6.45
N GLN A 83 -4.45 -8.19 5.14
CA GLN A 83 -5.74 -8.64 4.63
C GLN A 83 -5.94 -10.15 4.83
N ALA A 84 -4.85 -10.94 4.79
CA ALA A 84 -4.88 -12.37 5.09
C ALA A 84 -4.99 -12.66 6.60
N ALA A 85 -4.42 -11.81 7.46
CA ALA A 85 -4.51 -11.92 8.91
C ALA A 85 -5.76 -11.23 9.49
N GLY A 86 -6.33 -10.28 8.77
CA GLY A 86 -7.30 -9.28 9.23
C GLY A 86 -8.77 -9.62 8.98
N GLY A 87 -9.13 -10.89 8.82
CA GLY A 87 -10.54 -11.31 8.85
C GLY A 87 -11.21 -11.17 10.22
N GLU A 88 -10.44 -10.96 11.30
CA GLU A 88 -10.95 -10.80 12.67
C GLU A 88 -10.05 -9.81 13.44
N GLY A 89 -10.35 -8.52 13.35
CA GLY A 89 -9.56 -7.46 14.01
C GLY A 89 -10.37 -6.31 14.59
N GLY A 90 -11.69 -6.45 14.70
CA GLY A 90 -12.51 -5.57 15.51
C GLY A 90 -12.38 -5.94 16.99
N ALA A 91 -11.29 -5.57 17.65
CA ALA A 91 -11.23 -5.46 19.10
C ALA A 91 -9.98 -4.68 19.52
N GLN A 92 -10.16 -3.40 19.87
CA GLN A 92 -10.05 -2.93 21.25
C GLN A 92 -10.57 -1.50 21.38
#